data_AF-A0A420ARU4-F1
#
_entry.id   AF-A0A420ARU4-F1
#
_cell.length_a   1.000
_cell.length_b   1.000
_cell.length_c   1.000
_cell.angle_alpha   90.00
_cell.angle_beta   90.00
_cell.angle_gamma   90.00
#
_symmetry.space_group_name_H-M   'P 1'
#
loop_
_entity.id
_entity.type
_entity.pdbx_description
1 polymer ?
#
loop_
_entity_poly.entity_id
_entity_poly.type
_entity_poly.pdbx_seq_one_letter_code
_entity_poly.pdbx_strand_id
1 'polypeptide(L)' 'MEGKIITPENVVELLKKEGVEIKIEDAKIMIDFILNIAKIAVDQYLSGRF' A
#
# COMPACT_ATOMS: atom_id res chain seq x y z
N MET A 1 10.41 -11.11 -7.97
CA MET A 1 8.94 -11.02 -7.98
C MET A 1 8.60 -9.65 -8.52
N GLU A 2 8.16 -9.57 -9.78
CA GLU A 2 7.64 -8.30 -10.31
C GLU A 2 6.25 -8.09 -9.71
N GLY A 3 6.22 -7.61 -8.46
CA GLY A 3 4.99 -7.10 -7.87
C GLY A 3 4.56 -5.89 -8.68
N LYS A 4 3.34 -5.89 -9.19
CA LYS A 4 2.74 -4.70 -9.80
C LYS A 4 2.92 -3.53 -8.83
N ILE A 5 3.62 -2.49 -9.28
CA ILE A 5 3.75 -1.24 -8.53
C ILE A 5 2.33 -0.65 -8.44
N ILE A 6 1.77 -0.60 -7.24
CA ILE A 6 0.49 0.08 -6.99
C ILE A 6 0.78 1.58 -6.98
N THR A 7 0.21 2.31 -7.93
CA THR A 7 0.30 3.78 -7.96
C THR A 7 -0.90 4.43 -7.27
N PRO A 8 -0.80 5.70 -6.86
CA PRO A 8 -1.94 6.44 -6.31
C PRO A 8 -3.16 6.42 -7.24
N GLU A 9 -2.96 6.51 -8.55
CA GLU A 9 -4.03 6.46 -9.56
C GLU A 9 -4.74 5.11 -9.53
N ASN A 10 -4.00 4.00 -9.39
CA ASN A 10 -4.60 2.68 -9.27
C ASN A 10 -5.49 2.57 -8.02
N VAL A 11 -5.07 3.18 -6.91
CA VAL A 11 -5.84 3.16 -5.65
C VAL A 11 -7.12 3.99 -5.80
N VAL A 12 -7.03 5.19 -6.40
CA VAL A 12 -8.21 6.03 -6.67
C VAL A 12 -9.21 5.28 -7.57
N GLU A 13 -8.75 4.68 -8.66
CA GLU A 13 -9.61 3.91 -9.56
C GLU A 13 -10.23 2.68 -8.89
N LEU A 14 -9.46 1.97 -8.05
CA LEU A 14 -9.93 0.81 -7.32
C LEU A 14 -11.04 1.19 -6.35
N LEU A 15 -10.81 2.19 -5.50
CA LEU A 15 -11.76 2.63 -4.49
C LEU A 15 -13.01 3.23 -5.13
N LYS A 16 -12.86 3.94 -6.26
CA LYS A 16 -14.00 4.45 -7.02
C LYS A 16 -14.92 3.34 -7.52
N LYS A 17 -14.38 2.19 -7.93
CA LYS A 17 -15.18 1.02 -8.33
C LYS A 17 -15.99 0.44 -7.17
N GLU A 18 -15.49 0.58 -5.95
CA GLU A 18 -16.16 0.20 -4.70
C GLU A 18 -17.08 1.30 -4.15
N GLY A 19 -17.29 2.40 -4.88
CA GLY A 19 -18.15 3.51 -4.48
C GLY A 19 -17.51 4.49 -3.48
N VAL A 20 -16.19 4.43 -3.29
CA VAL A 20 -15.45 5.32 -2.39
C VAL A 20 -14.59 6.28 -3.23
N GLU A 21 -14.94 7.56 -3.20
CA GLU A 21 -14.18 8.59 -3.91
C GLU A 21 -13.15 9.23 -2.96
N ILE A 22 -11.88 9.23 -3.37
CA ILE A 22 -10.76 9.79 -2.61
C ILE A 22 -9.89 10.66 -3.50
N LYS A 23 -9.10 11.56 -2.89
CA LYS A 23 -8.12 12.35 -3.63
C LYS A 23 -6.83 11.56 -3.85
N ILE A 24 -6.04 12.00 -4.82
CA ILE A 24 -4.74 11.39 -5.14
C ILE A 24 -3.78 11.51 -3.95
N GLU A 25 -3.88 12.57 -3.15
CA GLU A 25 -3.09 12.78 -1.94
C GLU A 25 -3.40 11.75 -0.86
N ASP A 26 -4.69 11.43 -0.67
CA ASP A 26 -5.13 10.40 0.28
C ASP A 26 -4.59 9.03 -0.14
N ALA A 27 -4.63 8.72 -1.44
CA ALA A 27 -4.08 7.50 -2.01
C ALA A 27 -2.56 7.36 -1.76
N LYS A 28 -1.79 8.46 -1.86
CA LYS A 28 -0.35 8.46 -1.54
C LYS A 28 -0.11 8.09 -0.08
N ILE A 29 -0.85 8.73 0.83
CA ILE A 29 -0.75 8.47 2.28
C ILE A 29 -1.07 6.99 2.58
N MET A 30 -2.09 6.43 1.94
CA MET A 30 -2.47 5.03 2.12
C MET A 30 -1.37 4.06 1.65
N ILE A 31 -0.78 4.31 0.48
CA ILE A 31 0.32 3.49 -0.05
C ILE A 31 1.51 3.52 0.91
N ASP A 32 1.94 4.71 1.33
CA ASP A 32 3.07 4.89 2.25
C ASP A 32 2.82 4.18 3.59
N PHE A 33 1.59 4.28 4.12
CA PHE A 33 1.20 3.60 5.34
C PHE A 33 1.30 2.07 5.23
N ILE A 34 0.74 1.50 4.16
CA ILE A 34 0.78 0.04 3.93
C ILE A 34 2.22 -0.44 3.74
N LEU A 35 3.04 0.28 2.98
CA LEU A 35 4.44 -0.07 2.76
C LEU A 35 5.25 -0.04 4.06
N ASN A 36 4.99 0.94 4.94
CA ASN A 36 5.62 1.00 6.26
C ASN A 36 5.25 -0.20 7.12
N ILE A 37 3.97 -0.60 7.14
CA ILE A 37 3.53 -1.78 7.87
C ILE A 37 4.15 -3.05 7.28
N ALA A 38 4.13 -3.19 5.95
CA ALA A 38 4.69 -4.35 5.27
C ALA A 38 6.19 -4.51 5.58
N LYS A 39 6.93 -3.40 5.57
CA LYS A 39 8.34 -3.39 5.96
C LYS A 39 8.53 -3.88 7.39
N ILE A 40 7.79 -3.33 8.35
CA ILE A 40 7.87 -3.74 9.76
C ILE A 40 7.55 -5.23 9.91
N ALA A 41 6.50 -5.72 9.26
CA ALA A 41 6.09 -7.13 9.33
C ALA A 41 7.17 -8.07 8.77
N VAL A 42 7.79 -7.71 7.64
CA VAL A 42 8.91 -8.47 7.05
C VAL A 42 10.13 -8.42 7.95
N ASP A 43 10.49 -7.25 8.47
CA ASP A 43 11.63 -7.09 9.38
C ASP A 43 11.46 -7.95 10.64
N GLN A 44 10.26 -7.97 11.23
CA GLN A 44 9.93 -8.83 12.37
C GLN A 44 10.01 -10.32 12.03
N TYR A 45 9.49 -10.71 10.87
CA TYR A 45 9.54 -12.09 10.41
C TYR A 45 10.97 -12.58 10.18
N LEU A 46 11.84 -11.71 9.66
CA LEU A 46 13.24 -12.04 9.41
C LEU A 46 14.08 -11.97 10.68
N SER A 47 13.81 -11.05 11.61
CA SER A 47 14.55 -10.93 12.87
C SER A 47 14.31 -12.11 13.81
N GLY A 48 13.12 -12.71 13.79
CA GLY A 48 12.80 -13.93 14.55
C GLY A 48 13.43 -15.22 14.00
N ARG A 49 14.23 -15.16 12.93
CA ARG A 49 14.92 -16.33 12.35
C ARG A 49 16.40 -16.45 12.72
N PHE A 50 16.90 -15.62 13.66
CA PHE A 50 18.24 -15.73 14.23
C PHE A 50 18.19 -15.78 15.75
#